data_AF-A0A357YJ10-F1
#
_entry.id   AF-A0A357YJ10-F1
#
_cell.length_a   1.000
_cell.length_b   1.000
_cell.length_c   1.000
_cell.angle_alpha   90.00
_cell.angle_beta   90.00
_cell.angle_gamma   90.00
#
_symmetry.space_group_name_H-M   'P 1'
#
loop_
_entity.id
_entity.type
_entity.pdbx_description
1 polymer ?
#
loop_
_entity_poly.entity_id
_entity_poly.type
_entity_poly.pdbx_seq_one_letter_code
_entity_poly.pdbx_strand_id
1 'polypeptide(L)'
;MIQFAGDTTEQQVWDMWKTVFGDSDDYMQLYFKYKYRNENTLIYIEDDKAVSSLQMLSYKFTFCGEVIPVQYLSGVCTLPEYRGKGYARELLLKSFEVAIERGIPLVILVPQEDWLLSFYTKFGFALAFDSGTEQLPPLKKIIDDNQVDLYNAYKEFDSLFRNKDMAVQKSFQDFQAIAEEAALFNYPPKKNLRGMARIINSELLLDLFAAMYCDKAFTVSLKDEILKNNDSRFTVNQSIISKDSSIIIQPLLEFDIRDFTQAIMGYHTSEKAAPVNTLFPEKTPVMNYMLE
;
A
#
# COMPACT_ATOMS: atom_id res chain seq x y z
N MET A 1 5.22 -16.42 19.27
CA MET A 1 6.39 -15.57 18.92
C MET A 1 6.33 -15.21 17.45
N ILE A 2 6.73 -13.99 17.09
CA ILE A 2 6.77 -13.54 15.68
C ILE A 2 8.14 -13.86 15.08
N GLN A 3 8.16 -14.37 13.86
CA GLN A 3 9.37 -14.52 13.05
C GLN A 3 9.04 -14.38 11.56
N PHE A 4 10.07 -14.25 10.72
CA PHE A 4 9.90 -14.44 9.29
C PHE A 4 9.63 -15.91 8.98
N ALA A 5 8.89 -16.19 7.91
CA ALA A 5 8.76 -17.53 7.37
C ALA A 5 10.13 -18.03 6.87
N GLY A 6 10.25 -19.35 6.82
CA GLY A 6 11.33 -20.07 6.14
C GLY A 6 10.80 -21.32 5.46
N ASP A 7 11.69 -22.04 4.76
CA ASP A 7 11.34 -23.20 3.93
C ASP A 7 10.53 -24.26 4.69
N THR A 8 10.78 -24.45 5.99
CA THR A 8 10.06 -25.42 6.83
C THR A 8 8.65 -24.98 7.22
N THR A 9 8.31 -23.69 7.04
CA THR A 9 7.01 -23.10 7.41
C THR A 9 6.18 -22.66 6.20
N GLU A 10 6.76 -22.66 4.99
CA GLU A 10 6.06 -22.27 3.76
C GLU A 10 4.76 -23.05 3.56
N GLN A 11 4.80 -24.38 3.74
CA GLN A 11 3.60 -25.21 3.65
C GLN A 11 2.56 -24.84 4.72
N GLN A 12 2.97 -24.47 5.92
CA GLN A 12 2.02 -24.03 6.96
C GLN A 12 1.35 -22.70 6.58
N VAL A 13 2.07 -21.79 5.93
CA VAL A 13 1.50 -20.55 5.40
C VAL A 13 0.52 -20.84 4.26
N TRP A 14 0.87 -21.76 3.36
CA TRP A 14 -0.02 -22.24 2.31
C TRP A 14 -1.32 -22.82 2.88
N ASP A 15 -1.23 -23.78 3.79
CA ASP A 15 -2.39 -24.45 4.37
C ASP A 15 -3.28 -23.47 5.16
N MET A 16 -2.65 -22.52 5.86
CA MET A 16 -3.36 -21.44 6.55
C MET A 16 -4.10 -20.53 5.59
N TRP A 17 -3.45 -20.10 4.49
CA TRP A 17 -4.09 -19.31 3.44
C TRP A 17 -5.30 -20.04 2.88
N LYS A 18 -5.13 -21.31 2.49
CA LYS A 18 -6.20 -22.15 1.94
C LYS A 18 -7.38 -22.25 2.91
N THR A 19 -7.09 -22.46 4.18
CA THR A 19 -8.11 -22.59 5.24
C THR A 19 -8.89 -21.29 5.43
N VAL A 20 -8.24 -20.14 5.35
CA VAL A 20 -8.85 -18.84 5.67
C VAL A 20 -9.57 -18.22 4.48
N PHE A 21 -9.00 -18.31 3.28
CA PHE A 21 -9.53 -17.64 2.08
C PHE A 21 -10.27 -18.58 1.13
N GLY A 22 -9.92 -19.88 1.12
CA GLY A 22 -10.59 -20.87 0.26
C GLY A 22 -10.27 -20.76 -1.23
N ASP A 23 -9.26 -19.96 -1.61
CA ASP A 23 -8.85 -19.77 -3.01
C ASP A 23 -8.44 -21.09 -3.68
N SER A 24 -8.55 -21.16 -5.01
CA SER A 24 -8.19 -22.36 -5.77
C SER A 24 -6.70 -22.67 -5.70
N ASP A 25 -6.34 -23.95 -5.86
CA ASP A 25 -4.94 -24.36 -5.84
C ASP A 25 -4.16 -23.71 -6.99
N ASP A 26 -4.76 -23.57 -8.18
CA ASP A 26 -4.13 -22.93 -9.34
C ASP A 26 -3.82 -21.44 -9.07
N TYR A 27 -4.75 -20.72 -8.44
CA TYR A 27 -4.51 -19.33 -8.04
C TYR A 27 -3.40 -19.23 -7.00
N MET A 28 -3.47 -20.05 -5.96
CA MET A 28 -2.46 -20.05 -4.90
C MET A 28 -1.08 -20.41 -5.45
N GLN A 29 -0.99 -21.36 -6.40
CA GLN A 29 0.29 -21.75 -7.02
C GLN A 29 0.91 -20.56 -7.75
N LEU A 30 0.10 -19.83 -8.52
CA LEU A 30 0.52 -18.60 -9.19
C LEU A 30 0.97 -17.54 -8.18
N TYR A 31 0.17 -17.30 -7.14
CA TYR A 31 0.47 -16.31 -6.11
C TYR A 31 1.79 -16.65 -5.39
N PHE A 32 1.99 -17.89 -4.95
CA PHE A 32 3.21 -18.30 -4.25
C PHE A 32 4.45 -18.27 -5.14
N LYS A 33 4.31 -18.64 -6.43
CA LYS A 33 5.36 -18.49 -7.43
C LYS A 33 5.83 -17.03 -7.55
N TYR A 34 4.91 -16.09 -7.70
CA TYR A 34 5.24 -14.71 -8.04
C TYR A 34 5.41 -13.76 -6.86
N LYS A 35 4.64 -13.92 -5.78
CA LYS A 35 4.53 -12.95 -4.70
C LYS A 35 5.06 -13.44 -3.37
N TYR A 36 4.80 -14.69 -3.01
CA TYR A 36 5.26 -15.22 -1.73
C TYR A 36 6.78 -15.26 -1.66
N ARG A 37 7.35 -14.70 -0.61
CA ARG A 37 8.76 -14.83 -0.27
C ARG A 37 8.88 -14.98 1.24
N ASN A 38 9.76 -15.87 1.68
CA ASN A 38 10.00 -16.15 3.10
C ASN A 38 10.43 -14.88 3.85
N GLU A 39 11.38 -14.14 3.28
CA GLU A 39 11.90 -12.88 3.80
C GLU A 39 10.88 -11.73 3.82
N ASN A 40 9.73 -11.90 3.17
CA ASN A 40 8.63 -10.91 3.15
C ASN A 40 7.36 -11.43 3.83
N THR A 41 7.42 -12.56 4.52
CA THR A 41 6.27 -13.12 5.23
C THR A 41 6.56 -13.20 6.70
N LEU A 42 5.74 -12.53 7.51
CA LEU A 42 5.75 -12.69 8.97
C LEU A 42 4.76 -13.77 9.37
N ILE A 43 5.16 -14.61 10.33
CA ILE A 43 4.32 -15.63 10.94
C ILE A 43 4.32 -15.49 12.45
N TYR A 44 3.20 -15.82 13.07
CA TYR A 44 3.08 -15.97 14.51
C TYR A 44 3.04 -17.46 14.84
N ILE A 45 3.99 -17.91 15.66
CA ILE A 45 4.07 -19.29 16.17
C ILE A 45 3.45 -19.39 17.56
N GLU A 46 2.53 -20.33 17.76
CA GLU A 46 2.01 -20.79 19.05
C GLU A 46 2.17 -22.33 19.09
N ASP A 47 2.79 -22.86 20.15
CA ASP A 47 3.06 -24.30 20.33
C ASP A 47 3.65 -24.99 19.09
N ASP A 48 4.76 -24.44 18.57
CA ASP A 48 5.50 -24.90 17.38
C ASP A 48 4.69 -24.93 16.06
N LYS A 49 3.50 -24.34 16.03
CA LYS A 49 2.63 -24.21 14.85
C LYS A 49 2.52 -22.75 14.42
N ALA A 50 2.64 -22.47 13.13
CA ALA A 50 2.24 -21.18 12.57
C ALA A 50 0.71 -21.05 12.61
N VAL A 51 0.22 -20.01 13.27
CA VAL A 51 -1.22 -19.81 13.53
C VAL A 51 -1.76 -18.49 12.97
N SER A 52 -0.88 -17.58 12.59
CA SER A 52 -1.22 -16.34 11.88
C SER A 52 -0.09 -15.98 10.91
N SER A 53 -0.42 -15.38 9.78
CA SER A 53 0.56 -14.87 8.82
C SER A 53 0.17 -13.52 8.22
N LEU A 54 1.16 -12.77 7.76
CA LEU A 54 1.02 -11.50 7.06
C LEU A 54 2.15 -11.39 6.03
N GLN A 55 1.81 -11.13 4.77
CA GLN A 55 2.78 -10.99 3.69
C GLN A 55 2.95 -9.52 3.31
N MET A 56 4.17 -9.15 2.96
CA MET A 56 4.63 -7.79 2.76
C MET A 56 5.21 -7.61 1.36
N LEU A 57 4.35 -7.54 0.35
CA LEU A 57 4.77 -7.50 -1.06
C LEU A 57 5.43 -6.17 -1.39
N SER A 58 6.58 -6.21 -2.05
CA SER A 58 7.30 -5.01 -2.47
C SER A 58 6.74 -4.48 -3.79
N TYR A 59 6.32 -3.22 -3.81
CA TYR A 59 5.95 -2.49 -5.02
C TYR A 59 6.68 -1.15 -5.10
N LYS A 60 6.54 -0.48 -6.23
CA LYS A 60 6.91 0.93 -6.41
C LYS A 60 5.65 1.78 -6.50
N PHE A 61 5.75 3.05 -6.13
CA PHE A 61 4.64 4.00 -6.20
C PHE A 61 5.18 5.34 -6.68
N THR A 62 4.46 5.97 -7.60
CA THR A 62 4.77 7.36 -7.99
C THR A 62 4.13 8.29 -6.97
N PHE A 63 4.93 9.04 -6.22
CA PHE A 63 4.49 10.01 -5.22
C PHE A 63 5.14 11.36 -5.51
N CYS A 64 4.31 12.36 -5.82
CA CYS A 64 4.78 13.69 -6.17
C CYS A 64 5.86 13.64 -7.27
N GLY A 65 5.60 12.87 -8.33
CA GLY A 65 6.49 12.73 -9.49
C GLY A 65 7.73 11.85 -9.26
N GLU A 66 8.04 11.49 -8.02
CA GLU A 66 9.16 10.61 -7.67
C GLU A 66 8.70 9.16 -7.47
N VAL A 67 9.60 8.20 -7.69
CA VAL A 67 9.29 6.78 -7.50
C VAL A 67 9.81 6.30 -6.14
N ILE A 68 8.89 6.03 -5.22
CA ILE A 68 9.18 5.54 -3.87
C ILE A 68 8.91 4.04 -3.73
N PRO A 69 9.62 3.32 -2.85
CA PRO A 69 9.23 1.96 -2.46
C PRO A 69 7.96 1.99 -1.61
N VAL A 70 7.08 1.01 -1.81
CA VAL A 70 5.91 0.79 -0.95
C VAL A 70 5.77 -0.67 -0.60
N GLN A 71 5.16 -0.95 0.55
CA GLN A 71 4.86 -2.30 0.99
C GLN A 71 3.36 -2.54 0.93
N TYR A 72 2.94 -3.52 0.15
CA TYR A 72 1.55 -3.95 0.07
C TYR A 72 1.31 -5.11 1.03
N LEU A 73 0.42 -4.92 2.00
CA LEU A 73 0.05 -5.99 2.93
C LEU A 73 -0.98 -6.90 2.27
N SER A 74 -0.65 -8.19 2.25
CA SER A 74 -1.45 -9.24 1.62
C SER A 74 -1.54 -10.46 2.52
N GLY A 75 -2.58 -11.28 2.33
CA GLY A 75 -2.68 -12.56 3.01
C GLY A 75 -2.69 -12.46 4.54
N VAL A 76 -3.22 -11.36 5.10
CA VAL A 76 -3.33 -11.20 6.55
C VAL A 76 -4.35 -12.19 7.06
N CYS A 77 -3.89 -13.26 7.69
CA CYS A 77 -4.76 -14.35 8.12
C CYS A 77 -4.38 -14.88 9.50
N THR A 78 -5.39 -15.33 10.24
CA THR A 78 -5.26 -16.07 11.49
C THR A 78 -6.21 -17.26 11.41
N LEU A 79 -5.70 -18.45 11.73
CA LEU A 79 -6.50 -19.67 11.79
C LEU A 79 -7.73 -19.45 12.70
N PRO A 80 -8.93 -19.94 12.31
CA PRO A 80 -10.18 -19.67 13.03
C PRO A 80 -10.12 -19.90 14.54
N GLU A 81 -9.50 -20.99 14.97
CA GLU A 81 -9.37 -21.40 16.38
C GLU A 81 -8.39 -20.55 17.19
N TYR A 82 -7.60 -19.68 16.53
CA TYR A 82 -6.64 -18.75 17.14
C TYR A 82 -7.09 -17.29 17.08
N ARG A 83 -8.29 -17.01 16.55
CA ARG A 83 -8.83 -15.64 16.45
C ARG A 83 -9.16 -15.06 17.83
N GLY A 84 -9.19 -13.73 17.92
CA GLY A 84 -9.46 -13.01 19.17
C GLY A 84 -8.27 -12.93 20.15
N LYS A 85 -7.15 -13.59 19.83
CA LYS A 85 -5.93 -13.58 20.65
C LYS A 85 -4.96 -12.42 20.37
N GLY A 86 -5.21 -11.63 19.31
CA GLY A 86 -4.42 -10.44 18.97
C GLY A 86 -3.26 -10.64 17.99
N TYR A 87 -3.06 -11.84 17.42
CA TYR A 87 -1.89 -12.13 16.58
C TYR A 87 -1.81 -11.31 15.29
N ALA A 88 -2.92 -11.10 14.58
CA ALA A 88 -2.93 -10.23 13.41
C ALA A 88 -2.50 -8.79 13.74
N ARG A 89 -2.89 -8.28 14.92
CA ARG A 89 -2.45 -6.98 15.43
C ARG A 89 -0.94 -6.96 15.62
N GLU A 90 -0.38 -7.97 16.25
CA GLU A 90 1.07 -8.04 16.51
C GLU A 90 1.88 -8.15 15.21
N LEU A 91 1.44 -8.97 14.25
CA LEU A 91 2.06 -9.07 12.93
C LEU A 91 2.00 -7.73 12.18
N LEU A 92 0.89 -7.02 12.27
CA LEU A 92 0.73 -5.71 11.63
C LEU A 92 1.70 -4.68 12.23
N LEU A 93 1.80 -4.59 13.56
CA LEU A 93 2.77 -3.71 14.20
C LEU A 93 4.22 -4.08 13.84
N LYS A 94 4.53 -5.38 13.80
CA LYS A 94 5.86 -5.84 13.37
C LYS A 94 6.14 -5.49 11.90
N SER A 95 5.13 -5.50 11.04
CA SER A 95 5.29 -5.06 9.64
C SER A 95 5.70 -3.58 9.53
N PHE A 96 5.23 -2.72 10.43
CA PHE A 96 5.66 -1.31 10.46
C PHE A 96 7.12 -1.16 10.88
N GLU A 97 7.58 -1.93 11.88
CA GLU A 97 9.00 -1.97 12.24
C GLU A 97 9.86 -2.41 11.06
N VAL A 98 9.45 -3.46 10.35
CA VAL A 98 10.13 -3.94 9.13
C VAL A 98 10.13 -2.87 8.04
N ALA A 99 9.03 -2.15 7.84
CA ALA A 99 8.96 -1.05 6.89
C ALA A 99 9.94 0.08 7.23
N ILE A 100 10.05 0.45 8.51
CA ILE A 100 11.02 1.44 9.01
C ILE A 100 12.45 0.96 8.73
N GLU A 101 12.78 -0.27 9.14
CA GLU A 101 14.12 -0.87 8.93
C GLU A 101 14.53 -0.90 7.46
N ARG A 102 13.56 -1.09 6.55
CA ARG A 102 13.77 -1.14 5.10
C ARG A 102 13.66 0.22 4.40
N GLY A 103 13.44 1.31 5.14
CA GLY A 103 13.28 2.65 4.58
C GLY A 103 12.05 2.78 3.66
N ILE A 104 10.99 2.05 3.96
CA ILE A 104 9.72 2.08 3.19
C ILE A 104 8.82 3.15 3.83
N PRO A 105 8.53 4.28 3.15
CA PRO A 105 7.77 5.38 3.74
C PRO A 105 6.26 5.16 3.77
N LEU A 106 5.73 4.24 2.97
CA LEU A 106 4.30 4.06 2.78
C LEU A 106 3.93 2.57 2.69
N VAL A 107 2.94 2.18 3.49
CA VAL A 107 2.32 0.84 3.47
C VAL A 107 0.91 0.97 2.91
N ILE A 108 0.49 0.06 2.04
CA ILE A 108 -0.81 0.06 1.39
C ILE A 108 -1.48 -1.32 1.50
N LEU A 109 -2.82 -1.37 1.40
CA LEU A 109 -3.58 -2.62 1.37
C LEU A 109 -4.94 -2.45 0.68
N VAL A 110 -5.54 -3.56 0.26
CA VAL A 110 -6.94 -3.64 -0.13
C VAL A 110 -7.73 -4.33 1.00
N PRO A 111 -8.70 -3.65 1.64
CA PRO A 111 -9.59 -4.28 2.60
C PRO A 111 -10.71 -5.02 1.86
N GLN A 112 -10.72 -6.36 1.94
CA GLN A 112 -11.66 -7.21 1.19
C GLN A 112 -13.12 -7.13 1.68
N GLU A 113 -13.34 -6.68 2.92
CA GLU A 113 -14.65 -6.57 3.56
C GLU A 113 -14.78 -5.22 4.28
N ASP A 114 -15.98 -4.64 4.34
CA ASP A 114 -16.15 -3.29 4.93
C ASP A 114 -15.75 -3.21 6.40
N TRP A 115 -15.91 -4.29 7.18
CA TRP A 115 -15.47 -4.30 8.59
C TRP A 115 -13.95 -4.21 8.73
N LEU A 116 -13.18 -4.64 7.71
CA LEU A 116 -11.72 -4.53 7.71
C LEU A 116 -11.26 -3.08 7.65
N LEU A 117 -12.06 -2.16 7.09
CA LEU A 117 -11.78 -0.72 7.17
C LEU A 117 -11.66 -0.27 8.61
N SER A 118 -12.64 -0.66 9.44
CA SER A 118 -12.66 -0.33 10.87
C SER A 118 -11.54 -1.02 11.63
N PHE A 119 -11.12 -2.22 11.19
CA PHE A 119 -9.98 -2.92 11.76
C PHE A 119 -8.67 -2.15 11.48
N TYR A 120 -8.35 -1.88 10.22
CA TYR A 120 -7.10 -1.22 9.83
C TYR A 120 -7.02 0.25 10.26
N THR A 121 -8.16 0.93 10.39
CA THR A 121 -8.22 2.30 10.90
C THR A 121 -7.61 2.42 12.30
N LYS A 122 -7.79 1.41 13.16
CA LYS A 122 -7.17 1.36 14.51
C LYS A 122 -5.65 1.30 14.47
N PHE A 123 -5.08 1.00 13.31
CA PHE A 123 -3.65 0.94 13.05
C PHE A 123 -3.12 2.16 12.29
N GLY A 124 -3.91 3.22 12.22
CA GLY A 124 -3.54 4.48 11.59
C GLY A 124 -3.55 4.42 10.06
N PHE A 125 -4.19 3.41 9.46
CA PHE A 125 -4.51 3.41 8.03
C PHE A 125 -5.65 4.37 7.75
N ALA A 126 -5.59 5.06 6.61
CA ALA A 126 -6.67 5.85 6.05
C ALA A 126 -7.12 5.27 4.72
N LEU A 127 -8.40 5.42 4.37
CA LEU A 127 -8.81 5.29 2.96
C LEU A 127 -8.02 6.30 2.12
N ALA A 128 -7.45 5.82 1.02
CA ALA A 128 -6.59 6.62 0.15
C ALA A 128 -6.74 6.29 -1.34
N PHE A 129 -7.53 5.26 -1.68
CA PHE A 129 -7.82 4.85 -3.05
C PHE A 129 -9.31 4.54 -3.18
N ASP A 130 -9.93 5.00 -4.26
CA ASP A 130 -11.31 4.67 -4.59
C ASP A 130 -11.42 3.49 -5.55
N SER A 131 -12.55 2.78 -5.45
CA SER A 131 -12.95 1.86 -6.51
C SER A 131 -13.15 2.64 -7.80
N GLY A 132 -12.56 2.15 -8.89
CA GLY A 132 -12.76 2.73 -10.22
C GLY A 132 -14.21 2.54 -10.68
N THR A 133 -14.80 3.57 -11.28
CA THR A 133 -16.10 3.46 -11.96
C THR A 133 -15.94 2.89 -13.38
N GLU A 134 -14.85 3.25 -14.04
CA GLU A 134 -14.49 2.84 -15.41
C GLU A 134 -13.70 1.52 -15.45
N GLN A 135 -13.83 0.80 -16.57
CA GLN A 135 -13.00 -0.37 -16.85
C GLN A 135 -11.60 0.10 -17.25
N LEU A 136 -10.59 -0.61 -16.74
CA LEU A 136 -9.21 -0.39 -17.14
C LEU A 136 -8.95 -0.99 -18.53
N PRO A 137 -7.88 -0.55 -19.22
CA PRO A 137 -7.50 -1.08 -20.53
C PRO A 137 -7.48 -2.62 -20.58
N PRO A 138 -8.12 -3.26 -21.57
CA PRO A 138 -8.28 -4.71 -21.57
C PRO A 138 -6.93 -5.43 -21.74
N LEU A 139 -6.52 -6.18 -20.72
CA LEU A 139 -5.23 -6.92 -20.73
C LEU A 139 -5.10 -7.85 -21.93
N LYS A 140 -6.18 -8.56 -22.28
CA LYS A 140 -6.20 -9.45 -23.42
C LYS A 140 -5.83 -8.73 -24.71
N LYS A 141 -6.33 -7.51 -24.92
CA LYS A 141 -6.00 -6.71 -26.09
C LYS A 141 -4.52 -6.34 -26.12
N ILE A 142 -3.98 -5.83 -25.01
CA ILE A 142 -2.57 -5.46 -24.89
C ILE A 142 -1.66 -6.66 -25.19
N ILE A 143 -2.02 -7.85 -24.68
CA ILE A 143 -1.26 -9.08 -24.91
C ILE A 143 -1.41 -9.56 -26.36
N ASP A 144 -2.62 -9.59 -26.90
CA ASP A 144 -2.89 -10.06 -28.27
C ASP A 144 -2.24 -9.15 -29.32
N ASP A 145 -2.20 -7.83 -29.10
CA ASP A 145 -1.58 -6.88 -30.02
C ASP A 145 -0.04 -7.03 -30.06
N ASN A 146 0.54 -7.67 -29.04
CA ASN A 146 1.98 -7.88 -28.87
C ASN A 146 2.40 -9.37 -28.91
N GLN A 147 1.56 -10.24 -29.48
CA GLN A 147 1.59 -11.73 -29.56
C GLN A 147 2.93 -12.48 -29.55
N VAL A 148 4.04 -11.87 -29.94
CA VAL A 148 5.37 -12.50 -30.05
C VAL A 148 6.27 -12.20 -28.84
N ASP A 149 5.98 -11.14 -28.07
CA ASP A 149 6.88 -10.67 -27.00
C ASP A 149 6.08 -10.06 -25.84
N LEU A 150 5.99 -10.81 -24.74
CA LEU A 150 5.35 -10.36 -23.50
C LEU A 150 5.99 -9.11 -22.92
N TYR A 151 7.27 -8.86 -23.19
CA TYR A 151 7.95 -7.65 -22.75
C TYR A 151 7.50 -6.42 -23.54
N ASN A 152 7.14 -6.56 -24.83
CA ASN A 152 6.50 -5.47 -25.58
C ASN A 152 5.11 -5.16 -25.05
N ALA A 153 4.31 -6.19 -24.72
CA ALA A 153 3.03 -6.01 -24.03
C ALA A 153 3.20 -5.28 -22.69
N TYR A 154 4.26 -5.61 -21.94
CA TYR A 154 4.60 -4.90 -20.70
C TYR A 154 4.93 -3.42 -20.95
N LYS A 155 5.75 -3.09 -21.96
CA LYS A 155 6.07 -1.68 -22.26
C LYS A 155 4.82 -0.87 -22.60
N GLU A 156 3.91 -1.45 -23.39
CA GLU A 156 2.62 -0.82 -23.67
C GLU A 156 1.81 -0.63 -22.39
N PHE A 157 1.65 -1.69 -21.59
CA PHE A 157 0.98 -1.64 -20.29
C PHE A 157 1.58 -0.57 -19.36
N ASP A 158 2.89 -0.54 -19.23
CA ASP A 158 3.62 0.37 -18.35
C ASP A 158 3.41 1.82 -18.78
N SER A 159 3.43 2.11 -20.08
CA SER A 159 3.24 3.46 -20.61
C SER A 159 1.90 4.10 -20.23
N LEU A 160 0.88 3.28 -19.92
CA LEU A 160 -0.44 3.75 -19.49
C LEU A 160 -0.45 4.32 -18.07
N PHE A 161 0.53 3.95 -17.24
CA PHE A 161 0.54 4.26 -15.80
C PHE A 161 1.85 4.89 -15.30
N ARG A 162 2.95 4.74 -16.03
CA ARG A 162 4.30 5.17 -15.63
C ARG A 162 4.37 6.64 -15.23
N ASN A 163 3.66 7.49 -15.97
CA ASN A 163 3.64 8.94 -15.77
C ASN A 163 2.47 9.42 -14.89
N LYS A 164 1.63 8.50 -14.38
CA LYS A 164 0.55 8.86 -13.47
C LYS A 164 1.13 9.03 -12.07
N ASP A 165 0.94 10.22 -11.52
CA ASP A 165 1.21 10.51 -10.12
C ASP A 165 0.21 9.76 -9.22
N MET A 166 0.61 9.51 -7.99
CA MET A 166 -0.15 8.72 -7.00
C MET A 166 -0.55 7.31 -7.46
N ALA A 167 0.28 6.63 -8.26
CA ALA A 167 -0.03 5.33 -8.84
C ALA A 167 0.92 4.20 -8.40
N VAL A 168 0.35 3.02 -8.09
CA VAL A 168 1.12 1.79 -7.83
C VAL A 168 1.71 1.27 -9.13
N GLN A 169 3.03 1.34 -9.23
CA GLN A 169 3.81 0.95 -10.40
C GLN A 169 4.08 -0.55 -10.42
N LYS A 170 4.11 -1.13 -11.62
CA LYS A 170 4.33 -2.57 -11.84
C LYS A 170 5.67 -2.81 -12.53
N SER A 171 6.42 -3.79 -12.03
CA SER A 171 7.57 -4.35 -12.71
C SER A 171 7.14 -5.31 -13.82
N PHE A 172 8.08 -5.75 -14.64
CA PHE A 172 7.81 -6.80 -15.62
C PHE A 172 7.34 -8.10 -14.95
N GLN A 173 7.95 -8.49 -13.82
CA GLN A 173 7.53 -9.69 -13.08
C GLN A 173 6.11 -9.56 -12.53
N ASP A 174 5.71 -8.35 -12.10
CA ASP A 174 4.33 -8.10 -11.69
C ASP A 174 3.38 -8.27 -12.88
N PHE A 175 3.75 -7.74 -14.05
CA PHE A 175 2.96 -7.88 -15.27
C PHE A 175 2.83 -9.34 -15.71
N GLN A 176 3.88 -10.16 -15.58
CA GLN A 176 3.79 -11.60 -15.84
C GLN A 176 2.76 -12.28 -14.94
N ALA A 177 2.78 -11.97 -13.63
CA ALA A 177 1.81 -12.51 -12.69
C ALA A 177 0.37 -12.07 -13.04
N ILE A 178 0.18 -10.79 -13.38
CA ILE A 178 -1.11 -10.22 -13.80
C ILE A 178 -1.63 -10.91 -15.07
N ALA A 179 -0.75 -11.17 -16.05
CA ALA A 179 -1.12 -11.82 -17.30
C ALA A 179 -1.50 -13.29 -17.09
N GLU A 180 -0.73 -14.04 -16.29
CA GLU A 180 -1.03 -15.44 -15.96
C GLU A 180 -2.34 -15.54 -15.15
N GLU A 181 -2.58 -14.64 -14.19
CA GLU A 181 -3.83 -14.62 -13.42
C GLU A 181 -5.02 -14.31 -14.33
N ALA A 182 -4.89 -13.28 -15.16
CA ALA A 182 -5.94 -12.91 -16.09
C ALA A 182 -6.27 -14.09 -17.01
N ALA A 183 -5.26 -14.80 -17.54
CA ALA A 183 -5.48 -15.99 -18.35
C ALA A 183 -6.22 -17.11 -17.59
N LEU A 184 -5.88 -17.35 -16.32
CA LEU A 184 -6.53 -18.35 -15.45
C LEU A 184 -8.04 -18.10 -15.32
N PHE A 185 -8.46 -16.84 -15.30
CA PHE A 185 -9.87 -16.43 -15.17
C PHE A 185 -10.50 -15.93 -16.48
N ASN A 186 -9.92 -16.24 -17.63
CA ASN A 186 -10.41 -15.85 -18.96
C ASN A 186 -10.55 -14.32 -19.15
N TYR A 187 -9.54 -13.59 -18.70
CA TYR A 187 -9.34 -12.14 -18.83
C TYR A 187 -10.53 -11.31 -18.35
N PRO A 188 -10.88 -11.36 -17.05
CA PRO A 188 -11.97 -10.57 -16.53
C PRO A 188 -11.66 -9.06 -16.64
N PRO A 189 -12.68 -8.22 -16.86
CA PRO A 189 -12.49 -6.77 -16.83
C PRO A 189 -12.07 -6.32 -15.43
N LYS A 190 -11.00 -5.52 -15.33
CA LYS A 190 -10.51 -4.96 -14.06
C LYS A 190 -10.87 -3.48 -13.91
N LYS A 191 -10.97 -3.03 -12.66
CA LYS A 191 -11.13 -1.62 -12.27
C LYS A 191 -10.07 -1.24 -11.23
N ASN A 192 -9.96 0.05 -10.90
CA ASN A 192 -9.15 0.45 -9.73
C ASN A 192 -9.76 -0.10 -8.45
N LEU A 193 -8.91 -0.43 -7.49
CA LEU A 193 -9.27 -1.03 -6.22
C LEU A 193 -9.39 0.04 -5.14
N ARG A 194 -10.44 -0.09 -4.33
CA ARG A 194 -10.54 0.66 -3.08
C ARG A 194 -9.48 0.15 -2.12
N GLY A 195 -8.72 1.08 -1.55
CA GLY A 195 -7.53 0.75 -0.79
C GLY A 195 -7.27 1.72 0.34
N MET A 196 -6.45 1.26 1.28
CA MET A 196 -5.99 2.07 2.40
C MET A 196 -4.48 2.27 2.33
N ALA A 197 -4.02 3.37 2.92
CA ALA A 197 -2.61 3.69 3.05
C ALA A 197 -2.27 4.05 4.50
N ARG A 198 -1.01 3.81 4.86
CA ARG A 198 -0.42 4.09 6.17
C ARG A 198 0.95 4.69 5.96
N ILE A 199 1.12 5.94 6.38
CA ILE A 199 2.43 6.59 6.40
C ILE A 199 3.30 5.98 7.49
N ILE A 200 4.50 5.58 7.10
CA ILE A 200 5.57 5.08 7.98
C ILE A 200 6.61 6.17 8.24
N ASN A 201 6.91 7.00 7.24
CA ASN A 201 7.84 8.12 7.36
C ASN A 201 7.21 9.40 6.82
N SER A 202 6.63 10.20 7.71
CA SER A 202 5.95 11.46 7.35
C SER A 202 6.91 12.54 6.84
N GLU A 203 8.12 12.60 7.40
CA GLU A 203 9.15 13.58 7.04
C GLU A 203 9.58 13.42 5.58
N LEU A 204 9.89 12.19 5.16
CA LEU A 204 10.28 11.91 3.77
C LEU A 204 9.15 12.24 2.78
N LEU A 205 7.91 11.84 3.07
CA LEU A 205 6.80 12.12 2.15
C LEU A 205 6.48 13.62 2.09
N LEU A 206 6.58 14.35 3.20
CA LEU A 206 6.37 15.79 3.22
C LEU A 206 7.48 16.56 2.50
N ASP A 207 8.72 16.08 2.56
CA ASP A 207 9.83 16.65 1.80
C ASP A 207 9.59 16.53 0.28
N LEU A 208 9.19 15.33 -0.19
CA LEU A 208 8.81 15.11 -1.59
C LEU A 208 7.63 16.00 -2.02
N PHE A 209 6.63 16.15 -1.15
CA PHE A 209 5.50 17.04 -1.38
C PHE A 209 5.95 18.50 -1.51
N ALA A 210 6.79 18.99 -0.58
CA ALA A 210 7.30 20.35 -0.60
C ALA A 210 8.13 20.62 -1.86
N ALA A 211 8.97 19.67 -2.27
CA ALA A 211 9.77 19.77 -3.48
C ALA A 211 8.91 19.91 -4.76
N MET A 212 7.80 19.17 -4.84
CA MET A 212 6.85 19.28 -5.96
C MET A 212 6.02 20.57 -5.93
N TYR A 213 5.58 20.99 -4.74
CA TYR A 213 4.67 22.12 -4.56
C TYR A 213 5.38 23.31 -3.92
N CYS A 214 6.35 23.84 -4.67
CA CYS A 214 7.27 24.90 -4.21
C CYS A 214 6.60 26.22 -3.82
N ASP A 215 5.36 26.45 -4.26
CA ASP A 215 4.55 27.62 -3.93
C ASP A 215 3.87 27.53 -2.55
N LYS A 216 3.86 26.35 -1.92
CA LYS A 216 3.16 26.12 -0.66
C LYS A 216 3.99 26.55 0.53
N ALA A 217 3.33 27.22 1.47
CA ALA A 217 3.92 27.61 2.74
C ALA A 217 2.87 27.44 3.86
N PHE A 218 3.17 26.60 4.83
CA PHE A 218 2.27 26.28 5.96
C PHE A 218 3.04 25.52 7.04
N THR A 219 2.40 25.26 8.17
CA THR A 219 2.93 24.40 9.22
C THR A 219 1.97 23.25 9.48
N VAL A 220 2.47 22.02 9.60
CA VAL A 220 1.70 20.85 10.07
C VAL A 220 2.23 20.41 11.42
N SER A 221 1.33 20.19 12.38
CA SER A 221 1.60 19.48 13.62
C SER A 221 0.95 18.09 13.51
N LEU A 222 1.77 17.05 13.45
CA LEU A 222 1.33 15.68 13.22
C LEU A 222 1.30 14.88 14.53
N LYS A 223 0.25 14.08 14.70
CA LYS A 223 0.11 13.13 15.79
C LYS A 223 -0.17 11.72 15.27
N ASP A 224 0.57 10.76 15.78
CA ASP A 224 0.51 9.35 15.46
C ASP A 224 0.49 8.53 16.77
N GLU A 225 -0.60 7.81 17.00
CA GLU A 225 -0.75 7.02 18.23
C GLU A 225 0.12 5.77 18.25
N ILE A 226 0.63 5.33 17.10
CA ILE A 226 1.37 4.08 16.93
C ILE A 226 2.84 4.33 16.65
N LEU A 227 3.16 5.16 15.65
CA LEU A 227 4.54 5.42 15.23
C LEU A 227 4.99 6.79 15.73
N LYS A 228 5.58 6.82 16.94
CA LYS A 228 6.03 8.06 17.59
C LYS A 228 7.08 8.86 16.83
N ASN A 229 7.77 8.25 15.88
CA ASN A 229 8.69 8.98 15.00
C ASN A 229 7.97 9.95 14.05
N ASN A 230 6.66 9.78 13.83
CA ASN A 230 5.83 10.71 13.07
C ASN A 230 5.29 11.88 13.94
N ASP A 231 5.39 11.81 15.28
CA ASP A 231 4.94 12.88 16.19
C ASP A 231 5.92 14.05 16.08
N SER A 232 5.64 15.01 15.21
CA SER A 232 6.54 16.14 14.92
C SER A 232 5.78 17.31 14.33
N ARG A 233 6.38 18.50 14.42
CA ARG A 233 5.92 19.67 13.69
C ARG A 233 6.81 19.91 12.48
N PHE A 234 6.22 20.14 11.33
CA PHE A 234 6.95 20.45 10.10
C PHE A 234 6.48 21.79 9.55
N THR A 235 7.44 22.67 9.25
CA THR A 235 7.19 23.92 8.54
C THR A 235 7.61 23.73 7.09
N VAL A 236 6.68 23.92 6.16
CA VAL A 236 6.91 23.87 4.71
C VAL A 236 7.08 25.30 4.21
N ASN A 237 8.18 25.57 3.49
CA ASN A 237 8.42 26.86 2.85
C ASN A 237 9.47 26.73 1.75
N GLN A 238 9.26 27.36 0.59
CA GLN A 238 10.27 27.44 -0.49
C GLN A 238 10.88 26.07 -0.85
N SER A 239 10.03 25.08 -1.09
CA SER A 239 10.39 23.70 -1.47
C SER A 239 11.09 22.85 -0.42
N ILE A 240 11.32 23.34 0.79
CA ILE A 240 11.99 22.59 1.85
C ILE A 240 11.10 22.45 3.07
N ILE A 241 11.39 21.44 3.88
CA ILE A 241 10.78 21.25 5.19
C ILE A 241 11.77 21.56 6.30
N SER A 242 11.27 22.08 7.41
CA SER A 242 12.02 22.24 8.65
C SER A 242 11.26 21.57 9.78
N LYS A 243 11.88 20.56 10.39
CA LYS A 243 11.32 19.81 11.52
C LYS A 243 11.53 20.55 12.83
N ASP A 244 10.47 20.59 13.64
CA ASP A 244 10.39 21.19 14.98
C ASP A 244 10.98 22.61 15.06
N SER A 245 10.78 23.38 13.99
CA SER A 245 11.17 24.78 13.94
C SER A 245 10.35 25.61 14.92
N SER A 246 11.02 26.60 15.53
CA SER A 246 10.33 27.64 16.31
C SER A 246 9.50 28.58 15.44
N ILE A 247 9.78 28.62 14.13
CA ILE A 247 9.07 29.45 13.14
C ILE A 247 7.80 28.73 12.71
N ILE A 248 6.67 29.39 12.92
CA ILE A 248 5.35 28.93 12.46
C ILE A 248 4.92 29.78 11.28
N ILE A 249 4.73 29.15 10.14
CA ILE A 249 4.11 29.75 8.96
C ILE A 249 2.63 29.39 8.97
N GLN A 250 1.77 30.40 8.93
CA GLN A 250 0.33 30.19 8.87
C GLN A 250 -0.11 29.76 7.46
N PRO A 251 -1.10 28.86 7.35
CA PRO A 251 -1.86 28.28 8.47
C PRO A 251 -1.11 27.15 9.20
N LEU A 252 -1.36 27.02 10.51
CA LEU A 252 -1.01 25.84 11.29
C LEU A 252 -2.14 24.82 11.19
N LEU A 253 -1.82 23.64 10.64
CA LEU A 253 -2.72 22.51 10.50
C LEU A 253 -2.39 21.45 11.56
N GLU A 254 -3.39 21.01 12.30
CA GLU A 254 -3.26 19.87 13.21
C GLU A 254 -3.86 18.65 12.53
N PHE A 255 -3.07 17.58 12.41
CA PHE A 255 -3.51 16.34 11.79
C PHE A 255 -3.23 15.15 12.70
N ASP A 256 -4.19 14.21 12.77
CA ASP A 256 -3.84 12.83 13.03
C ASP A 256 -3.19 12.23 11.76
N ILE A 257 -2.45 11.13 11.92
CA ILE A 257 -1.76 10.49 10.80
C ILE A 257 -2.68 10.04 9.65
N ARG A 258 -3.95 9.75 9.90
CA ARG A 258 -4.89 9.33 8.85
C ARG A 258 -5.34 10.53 8.02
N ASP A 259 -5.70 11.63 8.68
CA ASP A 259 -6.07 12.87 8.01
C ASP A 259 -4.91 13.42 7.19
N PHE A 260 -3.69 13.34 7.73
CA PHE A 260 -2.47 13.70 7.00
C PHE A 260 -2.22 12.77 5.80
N THR A 261 -2.42 11.46 5.96
CA THR A 261 -2.30 10.50 4.85
C THR A 261 -3.23 10.88 3.70
N GLN A 262 -4.50 11.19 3.98
CA GLN A 262 -5.43 11.62 2.94
C GLN A 262 -5.03 12.95 2.31
N ALA A 263 -4.62 13.93 3.13
CA ALA A 263 -4.22 15.25 2.64
C ALA A 263 -3.02 15.15 1.70
N ILE A 264 -1.94 14.48 2.11
CA ILE A 264 -0.71 14.43 1.33
C ILE A 264 -0.82 13.57 0.07
N MET A 265 -1.72 12.57 0.09
CA MET A 265 -2.04 11.76 -1.10
C MET A 265 -3.07 12.44 -2.02
N GLY A 266 -3.61 13.61 -1.65
CA GLY A 266 -4.61 14.34 -2.43
C GLY A 266 -5.99 13.67 -2.47
N TYR A 267 -6.29 12.78 -1.53
CA TYR A 267 -7.52 11.98 -1.52
C TYR A 267 -8.71 12.80 -0.99
N HIS A 268 -9.67 13.11 -1.87
CA HIS A 268 -10.89 13.90 -1.60
C HIS A 268 -10.61 15.24 -0.90
N THR A 269 -9.47 15.84 -1.19
CA THR A 269 -9.03 17.11 -0.57
C THR A 269 -9.92 18.30 -0.92
N SER A 270 -10.49 18.33 -2.12
CA SER A 270 -11.41 19.36 -2.63
C SER A 270 -12.74 19.38 -1.88
N GLU A 271 -13.12 18.25 -1.27
CA GLU A 271 -14.29 18.12 -0.40
C GLU A 271 -14.00 18.58 1.04
N LYS A 272 -12.72 18.75 1.41
CA LYS A 272 -12.32 19.21 2.75
C LYS A 272 -12.46 20.72 2.90
N ALA A 273 -12.57 21.18 4.15
CA ALA A 273 -12.62 22.61 4.45
C ALA A 273 -11.27 23.29 4.19
N ALA A 274 -11.32 24.59 3.91
CA ALA A 274 -10.11 25.41 3.86
C ALA A 274 -9.40 25.42 5.24
N PRO A 275 -8.05 25.42 5.27
CA PRO A 275 -7.15 25.57 4.13
C PRO A 275 -6.67 24.25 3.50
N VAL A 276 -7.23 23.08 3.89
CA VAL A 276 -6.76 21.78 3.38
C VAL A 276 -6.98 21.67 1.87
N ASN A 277 -8.17 22.04 1.38
CA ASN A 277 -8.51 21.96 -0.04
C ASN A 277 -7.71 22.90 -0.96
N THR A 278 -7.03 23.91 -0.41
CA THR A 278 -6.18 24.83 -1.19
C THR A 278 -4.70 24.51 -1.08
N LEU A 279 -4.26 23.95 0.05
CA LEU A 279 -2.87 23.60 0.29
C LEU A 279 -2.48 22.25 -0.32
N PHE A 280 -3.39 21.28 -0.28
CA PHE A 280 -3.17 19.93 -0.79
C PHE A 280 -3.98 19.73 -2.07
N PRO A 281 -3.33 19.64 -3.24
CA PRO A 281 -4.05 19.45 -4.50
C PRO A 281 -4.77 18.11 -4.56
N GLU A 282 -5.98 18.12 -5.11
CA GLU A 282 -6.75 16.91 -5.40
C GLU A 282 -5.96 15.98 -6.33
N LYS A 283 -5.97 14.70 -5.99
CA LYS A 283 -5.41 13.60 -6.77
C LYS A 283 -6.40 12.45 -6.78
N THR A 284 -6.19 11.53 -7.70
CA THR A 284 -6.94 10.26 -7.74
C THR A 284 -5.93 9.13 -7.65
N PRO A 285 -5.50 8.74 -6.43
CA PRO A 285 -4.53 7.67 -6.27
C PRO A 285 -5.02 6.37 -6.93
N VAL A 286 -4.11 5.67 -7.59
CA VAL A 286 -4.41 4.51 -8.44
C VAL A 286 -3.77 3.26 -7.88
N MET A 287 -4.61 2.31 -7.48
CA MET A 287 -4.23 0.92 -7.21
C MET A 287 -4.98 0.04 -8.20
N ASN A 288 -4.26 -0.52 -9.17
CA ASN A 288 -4.83 -1.29 -10.26
C ASN A 288 -4.05 -2.57 -10.52
N TYR A 289 -4.69 -3.52 -11.21
CA TYR A 289 -4.09 -4.81 -11.60
C TYR A 289 -3.26 -5.42 -10.47
N MET A 290 -3.81 -5.42 -9.26
CA MET A 290 -3.28 -6.24 -8.19
C MET A 290 -3.77 -7.68 -8.44
N LEU A 291 -3.10 -8.65 -7.83
CA LEU A 291 -3.63 -10.01 -7.84
C LEU A 291 -4.83 -10.06 -6.89
N GLU A 292 -5.92 -10.68 -7.32
CA GLU A 292 -7.24 -10.71 -6.69
C GLU A 292 -7.92 -12.06 -6.85
#